data_AF-A0A259LRL2-F1
#
_entry.id   AF-A0A259LRL2-F1
#
_cell.length_a   1.000
_cell.length_b   1.000
_cell.length_c   1.000
_cell.angle_alpha   90.00
_cell.angle_beta   90.00
_cell.angle_gamma   90.00
#
_symmetry.space_group_name_H-M   'P 1'
#
loop_
_entity.id
_entity.type
_entity.pdbx_description
1 polymer ?
#
loop_
_entity_poly.entity_id
_entity_poly.type
_entity_poly.pdbx_seq_one_letter_code
_entity_poly.pdbx_strand_id
1 'polypeptide(L)' 'SYIAVPAAMRVALPEANPSVYLTLSLGVTFPFNLTLGIPLYMAAAVALTGG' A
#
# COMPACT_ATOMS: atom_id res chain seq x y z
N SER A 1 1.56 11.29 14.27
CA SER A 1 1.17 10.38 15.35
C SER A 1 1.38 8.92 14.98
N TYR A 2 2.62 8.43 14.98
CA TYR A 2 2.90 6.99 14.74
C TYR A 2 2.80 6.14 16.03
N ILE A 3 2.70 6.78 17.21
CA ILE A 3 2.55 6.12 18.52
C ILE A 3 1.07 5.82 18.82
N ALA A 4 0.17 6.72 18.45
CA ALA A 4 -1.26 6.58 18.74
C ALA A 4 -1.98 5.64 17.77
N VAL A 5 -1.53 5.54 16.51
CA VAL A 5 -2.19 4.73 15.48
C VAL A 5 -2.18 3.24 15.82
N PRO A 6 -1.06 2.61 16.23
CA PRO A 6 -1.06 1.20 16.63
C PRO A 6 -1.94 0.94 17.87
N ALA A 7 -1.94 1.86 18.83
CA ALA A 7 -2.77 1.77 20.03
C ALA A 7 -4.27 1.86 19.67
N ALA A 8 -4.66 2.79 18.81
CA ALA A 8 -6.03 2.93 18.33
C ALA A 8 -6.49 1.72 17.52
N MET A 9 -5.64 1.16 16.65
CA MET A 9 -5.98 -0.04 15.87
C MET A 9 -6.20 -1.27 16.77
N ARG A 10 -5.42 -1.44 17.84
CA ARG A 10 -5.63 -2.49 18.84
C ARG A 10 -6.93 -2.34 19.63
N VAL A 11 -7.39 -1.11 19.85
CA VAL A 11 -8.64 -0.84 20.57
C VAL A 11 -9.86 -0.94 19.65
N ALA A 12 -9.75 -0.47 18.40
CA ALA A 12 -10.83 -0.48 17.43
C ALA A 12 -11.04 -1.86 16.78
N LEU A 13 -9.98 -2.66 16.65
CA LEU A 13 -10.01 -3.99 16.05
C LEU A 13 -9.22 -5.00 16.92
N PRO A 14 -9.66 -5.27 18.16
CA PRO A 14 -8.92 -6.08 19.13
C PRO A 14 -8.70 -7.53 18.70
N GLU A 15 -9.60 -8.09 17.89
CA GLU A 15 -9.53 -9.45 17.34
C GLU A 15 -8.76 -9.53 16.01
N ALA A 16 -8.46 -8.39 15.38
CA ALA A 16 -7.81 -8.38 14.08
C ALA A 16 -6.29 -8.57 14.24
N ASN A 17 -5.78 -9.68 13.72
CA ASN A 17 -4.35 -9.95 13.74
C ASN A 17 -3.60 -8.94 12.86
N PRO A 18 -2.69 -8.11 13.42
CA PRO A 18 -2.01 -7.08 12.66
C PRO A 18 -1.17 -7.59 11.50
N SER A 19 -0.62 -8.78 11.66
CA SER A 19 0.14 -9.44 10.61
C SER A 19 -0.74 -9.77 9.40
N VAL A 20 -2.01 -10.12 9.60
CA VAL A 20 -2.90 -10.51 8.48
C VAL A 20 -3.24 -9.29 7.62
N TYR A 21 -3.71 -8.19 8.20
CA TYR A 21 -4.04 -7.01 7.40
C TYR A 21 -2.79 -6.36 6.80
N LEU A 22 -1.66 -6.38 7.51
CA LEU A 22 -0.41 -5.79 7.01
C LEU A 22 0.14 -6.62 5.85
N THR A 23 0.16 -7.95 5.98
CA THR A 23 0.61 -8.85 4.92
C THR A 23 -0.33 -8.86 3.73
N LEU A 24 -1.66 -8.75 3.93
CA LEU A 24 -2.60 -8.60 2.81
C LEU A 24 -2.44 -7.25 2.11
N SER A 25 -2.30 -6.17 2.88
CA SER A 25 -2.04 -4.84 2.32
C SER A 25 -0.75 -4.84 1.50
N LEU A 26 0.38 -5.29 2.06
CA LEU A 26 1.63 -5.38 1.33
C LEU A 26 1.56 -6.37 0.16
N GLY A 27 0.96 -7.54 0.39
CA GLY A 27 0.83 -8.62 -0.58
C GLY A 27 -0.05 -8.29 -1.78
N VAL A 28 -0.94 -7.30 -1.69
CA VAL A 28 -1.74 -6.82 -2.82
C VAL A 28 -1.14 -5.54 -3.40
N THR A 29 -0.87 -4.54 -2.55
CA THR A 29 -0.46 -3.21 -3.00
C THR A 29 0.93 -3.22 -3.62
N PHE A 30 1.86 -4.03 -3.08
CA PHE A 30 3.23 -4.12 -3.61
C PHE A 30 3.29 -4.74 -5.02
N PRO A 31 2.76 -5.95 -5.27
CA PRO A 31 2.78 -6.52 -6.62
C PRO A 31 1.93 -5.71 -7.60
N PHE A 32 0.83 -5.11 -7.17
CA PHE A 32 0.05 -4.20 -8.04
C PHE A 32 0.88 -3.00 -8.50
N ASN A 33 1.57 -2.32 -7.58
CA ASN A 33 2.43 -1.19 -7.93
C ASN A 33 3.60 -1.63 -8.81
N LEU A 34 4.17 -2.81 -8.56
CA LEU A 34 5.30 -3.30 -9.36
C LEU A 34 4.88 -3.69 -10.79
N THR A 35 3.75 -4.41 -10.93
CA THR A 35 3.31 -4.98 -12.21
C THR A 35 2.54 -4.00 -13.08
N LEU A 36 1.76 -3.10 -12.47
CA LEU A 36 0.91 -2.16 -13.18
C LEU A 36 1.32 -0.72 -12.90
N GLY A 37 1.54 -0.37 -11.63
CA GLY A 37 1.87 1.00 -11.23
C GLY A 37 3.11 1.55 -11.95
N ILE A 38 4.27 0.91 -11.80
CA ILE A 38 5.54 1.37 -12.39
C ILE A 38 5.44 1.47 -13.92
N PRO A 39 4.98 0.44 -14.66
CA PRO A 39 4.82 0.57 -16.11
C PRO A 39 3.85 1.67 -16.54
N LEU A 40 2.71 1.82 -15.85
CA LEU A 40 1.73 2.87 -16.15
C LEU A 40 2.29 4.27 -15.88
N TYR A 41 2.97 4.46 -14.75
CA TYR A 41 3.62 5.74 -14.44
C TYR A 41 4.73 6.06 -15.44
N MET A 42 5.49 5.06 -15.86
CA MET A 42 6.52 5.25 -16.88
C MET A 42 5.89 5.61 -18.23
N ALA A 43 4.83 4.92 -18.65
CA ALA A 43 4.10 5.25 -19.87
C ALA A 43 3.48 6.64 -19.83
N ALA A 44 2.88 7.02 -18.70
CA ALA A 44 2.33 8.36 -18.49
C ALA A 44 3.43 9.43 -18.51
N ALA A 45 4.57 9.18 -17.85
CA ALA A 45 5.71 10.08 -17.87
C ALA A 45 6.21 10.30 -19.30
N VAL A 46 6.42 9.20 -20.06
CA VAL A 46 6.84 9.27 -21.47
C VAL A 46 5.85 10.08 -22.30
N ALA A 47 4.55 9.81 -22.17
CA ALA A 47 3.50 10.52 -22.89
C ALA A 47 3.45 12.02 -22.56
N LEU A 48 3.66 12.39 -21.29
CA LEU A 48 3.62 13.78 -20.83
C LEU A 48 4.89 14.56 -21.14
N THR A 49 6.06 13.92 -21.14
CA THR A 49 7.33 14.56 -21.49
C THR A 49 7.60 14.59 -23.00
N GLY A 50 6.70 14.04 -23.82
CA GLY A 50 6.81 14.06 -25.28
C GLY A 50 7.91 13.14 -25.82
N GLY A 51 8.14 12.01 -25.16
CA GLY A 51 9.05 10.96 -25.66
C GLY A 51 8.59 10.34 -26.97
#